data_AF-A0A821H3V2-F1
#
_entry.id   AF-A0A821H3V2-F1
#
_cell.length_a   1.000
_cell.length_b   1.000
_cell.length_c   1.000
_cell.angle_alpha   90.00
_cell.angle_beta   90.00
_cell.angle_gamma   90.00
#
_symmetry.space_group_name_H-M   'P 1'
#
loop_
_entity.id
_entity.type
_entity.pdbx_description
1 polymer ?
#
loop_
_entity_poly.entity_id
_entity_poly.type
_entity_poly.pdbx_seq_one_letter_code
_entity_poly.pdbx_strand_id
1 'polypeptide(L)'
;MDIDDKELPFNEKLLLADIGDLAEMCKSRSDTKYLSTLLYMSLRYFNIKWEDVDEYLKTIGFMTAKTSHKWAAVFIKGDYEEFSNDLLGGQQTDSFYDTFPESEADARAFVVKACSQKSAEFKAADLAQFIDTKYYELTEIQKQIGDDLIRLERSCRLDLRRWGAKFEANSQRPYFEGHERDDVVKHRNEFINYFLAHKDFYYTVTDGDTPMWNMPTQNPPRILILHDESTFRSGEVSPKRWFFKENTPFFSKGRGRSHIVSDFLVQHPNGPFFELNENEWKQAIAKYKSLSVDNDVNYLSRTATASINIGTDAYFDNDTILEQFERLFQL
;
A
#
# COMPACT_ATOMS: atom_id res chain seq x y z
N MET A 1 -17.00 -17.30 -7.59
CA MET A 1 -16.70 -17.31 -6.14
C MET A 1 -17.08 -15.92 -5.68
N ASP A 2 -18.34 -15.76 -5.29
CA ASP A 2 -18.88 -14.48 -4.85
C ASP A 2 -18.27 -14.16 -3.49
N ILE A 3 -17.33 -13.23 -3.49
CA ILE A 3 -16.83 -12.63 -2.26
C ILE A 3 -17.98 -11.76 -1.77
N ASP A 4 -18.62 -12.22 -0.70
CA ASP A 4 -19.66 -11.51 0.03
C ASP A 4 -19.10 -10.14 0.46
N ASP A 5 -19.43 -9.12 -0.33
CA ASP A 5 -18.94 -7.74 -0.22
C ASP A 5 -19.68 -7.08 0.96
N LYS A 6 -19.47 -7.61 2.16
CA LYS A 6 -19.97 -7.00 3.39
C LYS A 6 -19.28 -5.66 3.54
N GLU A 7 -20.01 -4.59 3.25
CA GLU A 7 -19.55 -3.23 3.48
C GLU A 7 -18.97 -3.13 4.89
N LEU A 8 -17.66 -2.90 4.96
CA LEU A 8 -16.97 -2.73 6.23
C LEU A 8 -17.63 -1.59 7.03
N PRO A 9 -17.76 -1.73 8.36
CA PRO A 9 -18.25 -0.67 9.22
C PRO A 9 -17.44 0.64 9.05
N PHE A 10 -18.07 1.79 9.29
CA PHE A 10 -17.47 3.11 9.05
C PHE A 10 -16.12 3.33 9.77
N ASN A 11 -15.95 2.76 10.97
CA ASN A 11 -14.72 2.82 11.75
C ASN A 11 -13.58 1.96 11.15
N GLU A 12 -13.90 0.91 10.40
CA GLU A 12 -12.93 0.04 9.70
C GLU A 12 -12.50 0.61 8.35
N LYS A 13 -13.31 1.49 7.75
CA LYS A 13 -13.01 2.20 6.50
C LYS A 13 -12.04 3.39 6.69
N LEU A 14 -11.81 3.84 7.92
CA LEU A 14 -11.06 5.05 8.22
C LEU A 14 -9.81 4.76 9.06
N LEU A 15 -8.69 5.39 8.68
CA LEU A 15 -7.47 5.39 9.49
C LEU A 15 -7.63 6.39 10.63
N LEU A 16 -8.40 6.00 11.65
CA LEU A 16 -8.76 6.85 12.79
C LEU A 16 -7.54 7.45 13.48
N ALA A 17 -6.43 6.72 13.51
CA ALA A 17 -5.18 7.18 14.08
C ALA A 17 -4.58 8.38 13.30
N ASP A 18 -4.70 8.42 11.96
CA ASP A 18 -4.23 9.54 11.14
C ASP A 18 -5.15 10.76 11.30
N ILE A 19 -6.47 10.52 11.34
CA ILE A 19 -7.47 11.57 11.55
C ILE A 19 -7.30 12.19 12.94
N GLY A 20 -7.08 11.37 13.97
CA GLY A 20 -6.79 11.84 15.32
C GLY A 20 -5.54 12.71 15.39
N ASP A 21 -4.47 12.35 14.67
CA ASP A 21 -3.27 13.19 14.63
C ASP A 21 -3.56 14.55 13.98
N LEU A 22 -4.28 14.56 12.85
CA LEU A 22 -4.67 15.79 12.15
C LEU A 22 -5.59 16.66 13.02
N ALA A 23 -6.55 16.03 13.71
CA ALA A 23 -7.45 16.67 14.64
C ALA A 23 -6.68 17.40 15.75
N GLU A 24 -5.70 16.73 16.36
CA GLU A 24 -4.84 17.32 17.38
C GLU A 24 -3.98 18.47 16.84
N MET A 25 -3.45 18.35 15.62
CA MET A 25 -2.74 19.46 14.97
C MET A 25 -3.65 20.68 14.76
N CYS A 26 -4.92 20.47 14.41
CA CYS A 26 -5.90 21.55 14.22
C CYS A 26 -6.26 22.26 15.53
N LYS A 27 -6.21 21.58 16.69
CA LYS A 27 -6.48 22.20 18.00
C LYS A 27 -5.54 23.36 18.34
N SER A 28 -4.32 23.34 17.79
CA SER A 28 -3.37 24.46 17.95
C SER A 28 -3.80 25.75 17.22
N ARG A 29 -4.73 25.64 16.26
CA ARG A 29 -5.18 26.74 15.40
C ARG A 29 -6.65 27.09 15.56
N SER A 30 -7.43 26.18 16.13
CA SER A 30 -8.88 26.33 16.29
C SER A 30 -9.31 25.65 17.57
N ASP A 31 -10.23 26.29 18.30
CA ASP A 31 -10.79 25.71 19.51
C ASP A 31 -11.51 24.38 19.19
N THR A 32 -11.26 23.40 20.05
CA THR A 32 -11.80 22.04 19.98
C THR A 32 -13.33 22.07 19.95
N LYS A 33 -13.97 23.05 20.59
CA LYS A 33 -15.43 23.25 20.56
C LYS A 33 -15.97 23.43 19.15
N TYR A 34 -15.34 24.29 18.36
CA TYR A 34 -15.77 24.57 16.98
C TYR A 34 -15.60 23.34 16.11
N LEU A 35 -14.41 22.72 16.15
CA LEU A 35 -14.10 21.55 15.35
C LEU A 35 -14.98 20.35 15.70
N SER A 36 -15.19 20.08 17.00
CA SER A 36 -16.04 18.99 17.48
C SER A 36 -17.50 19.20 17.07
N THR A 37 -18.00 20.43 17.20
CA THR A 37 -19.39 20.76 16.84
C THR A 37 -19.63 20.61 15.34
N LEU A 38 -18.73 21.15 14.50
CA LEU A 38 -18.84 21.05 13.04
C LEU A 38 -18.81 19.59 12.57
N LEU A 39 -17.86 18.81 13.10
CA LEU A 39 -17.70 17.41 12.73
C LEU A 39 -18.89 16.57 13.21
N TYR A 40 -19.37 16.80 14.43
CA TYR A 40 -20.61 16.21 14.92
C TYR A 40 -21.79 16.51 13.99
N MET A 41 -22.01 17.78 13.62
CA MET A 41 -23.10 18.16 12.72
C MET A 41 -23.00 17.47 11.36
N SER A 42 -21.78 17.38 10.82
CA SER A 42 -21.51 16.72 9.54
C SER A 42 -21.82 15.22 9.61
N LEU A 43 -21.33 14.51 10.62
CA LEU A 43 -21.60 13.07 10.78
C LEU A 43 -23.09 12.79 10.99
N ARG A 44 -23.79 13.65 11.74
CA ARG A 44 -25.24 13.56 11.92
C ARG A 44 -26.01 13.85 10.63
N TYR A 45 -25.53 14.78 9.79
CA TYR A 45 -26.10 15.05 8.47
C TYR A 45 -26.02 13.83 7.54
N PHE A 46 -24.93 13.05 7.62
CA PHE A 46 -24.78 11.78 6.90
C PHE A 46 -25.46 10.57 7.59
N ASN A 47 -26.37 10.81 8.54
CA ASN A 47 -27.14 9.77 9.25
C ASN A 47 -26.29 8.72 10.00
N ILE A 48 -25.04 9.03 10.36
CA ILE A 48 -24.19 8.14 11.17
C ILE A 48 -24.78 8.05 12.58
N LYS A 49 -24.95 6.84 13.15
CA LYS A 49 -25.63 6.64 14.44
C LYS A 49 -24.95 7.38 15.58
N TRP A 50 -25.72 7.73 16.61
CA TRP A 50 -25.20 8.51 17.72
C TRP A 50 -24.02 7.84 18.44
N GLU A 51 -24.12 6.53 18.67
CA GLU A 51 -23.08 5.71 19.30
C GLU A 51 -21.79 5.75 18.50
N ASP A 52 -21.88 5.53 17.18
CA ASP A 52 -20.74 5.60 16.25
C ASP A 52 -20.11 7.00 16.23
N VAL A 53 -20.92 8.07 16.27
CA VAL A 53 -20.42 9.45 16.35
C VAL A 53 -19.69 9.71 17.66
N ASP A 54 -20.23 9.25 18.78
CA ASP A 54 -19.61 9.44 20.10
C ASP A 54 -18.28 8.70 20.20
N GLU A 55 -18.23 7.45 19.73
CA GLU A 55 -17.01 6.64 19.66
C GLU A 55 -15.97 7.29 18.73
N TYR A 56 -16.38 7.73 17.55
CA TYR A 56 -15.51 8.40 16.59
C TYR A 56 -14.88 9.68 17.16
N LEU A 57 -15.71 10.57 17.72
CA LEU A 57 -15.24 11.82 18.31
C LEU A 57 -14.29 11.57 19.49
N LYS A 58 -14.60 10.62 20.37
CA LYS A 58 -13.71 10.23 21.47
C LYS A 58 -12.37 9.71 20.96
N THR A 59 -12.39 8.87 19.93
CA THR A 59 -11.18 8.24 19.37
C THR A 59 -10.22 9.26 18.80
N ILE A 60 -10.73 10.32 18.15
CA ILE A 60 -9.90 11.42 17.62
C ILE A 60 -9.60 12.52 18.66
N GLY A 61 -9.98 12.32 19.92
CA GLY A 61 -9.72 13.25 21.01
C GLY A 61 -10.59 14.52 21.00
N PHE A 62 -11.76 14.47 20.38
CA PHE A 62 -12.75 15.55 20.36
C PHE A 62 -13.77 15.42 21.50
N MET A 63 -14.65 16.41 21.60
CA MET A 63 -15.71 16.42 22.61
C MET A 63 -16.72 15.30 22.34
N THR A 64 -17.30 14.73 23.40
CA THR A 64 -18.35 13.71 23.29
C THR A 64 -19.51 14.18 22.41
N ALA A 65 -20.22 13.25 21.78
CA ALA A 65 -21.40 13.56 20.97
C ALA A 65 -22.43 14.36 21.76
N LYS A 66 -22.57 14.08 23.07
CA LYS A 66 -23.47 14.83 23.97
C LYS A 66 -23.08 16.30 24.07
N THR A 67 -21.80 16.59 24.33
CA THR A 67 -21.33 17.97 24.48
C THR A 67 -21.35 18.69 23.13
N SER A 68 -20.93 18.02 22.06
CA SER A 68 -20.98 18.56 20.69
C SER A 68 -22.42 18.84 20.24
N HIS A 69 -23.39 18.00 20.61
CA HIS A 69 -24.81 18.23 20.36
C HIS A 69 -25.35 19.46 21.10
N LYS A 70 -24.97 19.64 22.38
CA LYS A 70 -25.33 20.85 23.14
C LYS A 70 -24.89 22.10 22.38
N TRP A 71 -23.63 22.13 21.96
CA TRP A 71 -23.07 23.27 21.25
C TRP A 71 -23.65 23.45 19.84
N ALA A 72 -23.96 22.36 19.13
CA ALA A 72 -24.68 22.42 17.86
C ALA A 72 -26.07 23.05 18.04
N ALA A 73 -26.78 22.73 19.12
CA ALA A 73 -28.09 23.32 19.41
C ALA A 73 -28.00 24.82 19.70
N VAL A 74 -26.98 25.27 20.44
CA VAL A 74 -26.69 26.70 20.68
C VAL A 74 -26.37 27.41 19.36
N PHE A 75 -25.50 26.82 18.54
CA PHE A 75 -25.12 27.36 17.23
C PHE A 75 -26.32 27.48 16.27
N ILE A 76 -27.16 26.45 16.18
CA ILE A 76 -28.37 26.46 15.33
C ILE A 76 -29.40 27.48 15.80
N LYS A 77 -29.49 27.73 17.11
CA LYS A 77 -30.37 28.77 17.68
C LYS A 77 -29.87 30.19 17.42
N GLY A 78 -28.65 30.36 16.90
CA GLY A 78 -28.05 31.66 16.61
C GLY A 78 -27.46 32.36 17.84
N ASP A 79 -27.28 31.67 18.96
CA ASP A 79 -26.64 32.23 20.16
C ASP A 79 -25.11 32.13 20.05
N TYR A 80 -24.55 32.99 19.21
CA TYR A 80 -23.12 32.99 18.91
C TYR A 80 -22.26 33.52 20.07
N GLU A 81 -22.84 34.31 20.98
CA GLU A 81 -22.15 34.79 22.18
C GLU A 81 -21.91 33.64 23.15
N GLU A 82 -22.94 32.83 23.47
CA GLU A 82 -22.76 31.64 24.31
C GLU A 82 -21.81 30.63 23.64
N PHE A 83 -21.95 30.45 22.32
CA PHE A 83 -21.10 29.52 21.57
C PHE A 83 -19.62 29.94 21.59
N SER A 84 -19.33 31.24 21.46
CA SER A 84 -17.95 31.75 21.37
C SER A 84 -17.29 31.99 22.73
N ASN A 85 -18.08 32.15 23.80
CA ASN A 85 -17.55 32.32 25.14
C ASN A 85 -17.01 30.99 25.67
N ASP A 86 -15.69 30.82 25.55
CA ASP A 86 -14.97 29.75 26.25
C ASP A 86 -14.41 30.31 27.56
N LEU A 87 -15.20 30.19 28.63
CA LEU A 87 -14.80 30.63 29.99
C LEU A 87 -13.68 29.75 30.60
N LEU A 88 -13.16 28.79 29.84
CA LEU A 88 -12.05 27.94 30.19
C LEU A 88 -10.82 28.46 29.46
N GLY A 89 -10.05 29.32 30.12
CA GLY A 89 -8.72 29.69 29.64
C GLY A 89 -7.89 28.42 29.49
N GLY A 90 -7.65 27.98 28.26
CA GLY A 90 -6.84 26.81 27.97
C GLY A 90 -5.44 27.02 28.54
N GLN A 91 -5.08 26.25 29.56
CA GLN A 91 -3.72 26.22 30.05
C GLN A 91 -2.87 25.57 28.94
N GLN A 92 -2.10 26.37 28.21
CA GLN A 92 -1.05 25.81 27.36
C GLN A 92 -0.07 25.12 28.31
N THR A 93 -0.09 23.79 28.31
CA THR A 93 0.93 23.00 28.96
C THR A 93 2.18 23.05 28.10
N ASP A 94 3.31 23.43 28.69
CA ASP A 94 4.61 23.39 28.04
C ASP A 94 4.81 22.03 27.36
N SER A 95 5.30 22.04 26.13
CA SER A 95 5.71 20.84 25.42
C SER A 95 6.87 20.18 26.17
N PHE A 96 6.99 18.86 26.07
CA PHE A 96 8.16 18.14 26.59
C PHE A 96 9.49 18.77 26.14
N TYR A 97 9.55 19.23 24.88
CA TYR A 97 10.75 19.87 24.33
C TYR A 97 10.95 21.31 24.79
N ASP A 98 9.94 21.96 25.37
CA ASP A 98 10.12 23.26 26.02
C ASP A 98 10.91 23.08 27.33
N THR A 99 10.75 21.94 28.00
CA THR A 99 11.54 21.54 29.18
C THR A 99 12.90 20.92 28.79
N PHE A 100 12.96 20.15 27.69
CA PHE A 100 14.15 19.41 27.24
C PHE A 100 14.49 19.70 25.77
N PRO A 101 14.94 20.93 25.43
CA PRO A 101 15.16 21.34 24.04
C PRO A 101 16.30 20.56 23.36
N GLU A 102 17.33 20.17 24.10
CA GLU A 102 18.43 19.33 23.60
C GLU A 102 17.94 17.95 23.12
N SER A 103 16.92 17.40 23.78
CA SER A 103 16.31 16.14 23.37
C SER A 103 15.60 16.26 22.02
N GLU A 104 15.10 17.43 21.64
CA GLU A 104 14.42 17.62 20.35
C GLU A 104 15.39 17.50 19.17
N ALA A 105 16.57 18.12 19.27
CA ALA A 105 17.57 18.10 18.21
C ALA A 105 18.07 16.66 17.94
N ASP A 106 18.39 15.93 19.01
CA ASP A 106 18.83 14.54 18.95
C ASP A 106 17.72 13.63 18.40
N ALA A 107 16.49 13.81 18.85
CA ALA A 107 15.34 13.06 18.38
C ALA A 107 15.09 13.29 16.88
N ARG A 108 15.12 14.55 16.43
CA ARG A 108 15.01 14.88 15.00
C ARG A 108 16.10 14.22 14.17
N ALA A 109 17.36 14.28 14.63
CA ALA A 109 18.48 13.65 13.93
C ALA A 109 18.33 12.12 13.85
N PHE A 110 17.90 11.48 14.94
CA PHE A 110 17.59 10.05 15.00
C PHE A 110 16.52 9.67 13.98
N VAL A 111 15.39 10.40 13.94
CA VAL A 111 14.30 10.12 13.01
C VAL A 111 14.73 10.32 11.57
N VAL A 112 15.39 11.44 11.23
CA VAL A 112 15.82 11.70 9.85
C VAL A 112 16.73 10.56 9.37
N LYS A 113 17.67 10.12 10.22
CA LYS A 113 18.54 8.98 9.93
C LYS A 113 17.73 7.69 9.74
N ALA A 114 16.81 7.37 10.65
CA ALA A 114 16.00 6.15 10.59
C ALA A 114 15.08 6.11 9.37
N CYS A 115 14.37 7.20 9.08
CA CYS A 115 13.48 7.35 7.92
C CYS A 115 14.22 7.32 6.57
N SER A 116 15.50 7.71 6.54
CA SER A 116 16.34 7.65 5.34
C SER A 116 16.81 6.23 4.98
N GLN A 117 16.61 5.25 5.86
CA GLN A 117 17.04 3.88 5.60
C GLN A 117 16.14 3.19 4.57
N LYS A 118 16.75 2.36 3.70
CA LYS A 118 16.04 1.57 2.69
C LYS A 118 15.10 0.51 3.30
N SER A 119 15.38 0.09 4.54
CA SER A 119 14.64 -0.94 5.29
C SER A 119 13.19 -0.57 5.58
N ALA A 120 12.90 0.74 5.71
CA ALA A 120 11.55 1.26 5.97
C ALA A 120 10.87 0.76 7.26
N GLU A 121 11.64 0.37 8.28
CA GLU A 121 11.10 -0.29 9.48
C GLU A 121 10.71 0.67 10.60
N PHE A 122 11.11 1.94 10.48
CA PHE A 122 10.95 2.92 11.55
C PHE A 122 9.48 3.15 11.91
N LYS A 123 9.18 3.05 13.20
CA LYS A 123 7.87 3.29 13.83
C LYS A 123 7.97 4.44 14.84
N ALA A 124 6.82 5.04 15.15
CA ALA A 124 6.76 6.05 16.20
C ALA A 124 7.12 5.48 17.59
N ALA A 125 6.92 4.18 17.81
CA ALA A 125 7.40 3.47 19.00
C ALA A 125 8.93 3.54 19.15
N ASP A 126 9.69 3.52 18.05
CA ASP A 126 11.15 3.61 18.09
C ASP A 126 11.58 5.00 18.57
N LEU A 127 10.87 6.06 18.14
CA LEU A 127 11.08 7.42 18.66
C LEU A 127 10.73 7.52 20.14
N ALA A 128 9.63 6.90 20.57
CA ALA A 128 9.24 6.89 21.97
C ALA A 128 10.30 6.24 22.87
N GLN A 129 10.85 5.10 22.44
CA GLN A 129 11.95 4.42 23.14
C GLN A 129 13.25 5.23 23.14
N PHE A 130 13.56 5.91 22.04
CA PHE A 130 14.72 6.78 21.94
C PHE A 130 14.64 7.95 22.94
N ILE A 131 13.49 8.64 22.98
CA ILE A 131 13.26 9.77 23.90
C ILE A 131 13.30 9.31 25.36
N ASP A 132 12.69 8.17 25.65
CA ASP A 132 12.70 7.56 26.98
C ASP A 132 14.14 7.31 27.45
N THR A 133 14.96 6.68 26.61
CA THR A 133 16.38 6.44 26.90
C THR A 133 17.13 7.76 27.15
N LYS A 134 16.94 8.74 26.25
CA LYS A 134 17.59 10.06 26.37
C LYS A 134 17.21 10.82 27.63
N TYR A 135 15.95 10.75 28.04
CA TYR A 135 15.47 11.38 29.26
C TYR A 135 16.19 10.84 30.51
N TYR A 136 16.31 9.52 30.64
CA TYR A 136 17.00 8.92 31.79
C TYR A 136 18.52 9.13 31.74
N GLU A 137 19.12 9.20 30.54
CA GLU A 137 20.52 9.62 30.38
C GLU A 137 20.76 11.06 30.85
N LEU A 138 19.86 12.00 30.52
CA LEU A 138 20.00 13.43 30.84
C LEU A 138 19.69 13.74 32.30
N THR A 139 18.72 13.04 32.89
CA THR A 139 18.26 13.31 34.26
C THR A 139 18.99 12.49 35.32
N GLU A 140 19.79 11.50 34.91
CA GLU A 140 20.46 10.52 35.78
C GLU A 140 19.51 9.75 36.72
N ILE A 141 18.20 9.79 36.45
CA ILE A 141 17.19 9.05 37.19
C ILE A 141 17.24 7.58 36.75
N GLN A 142 17.10 6.65 37.69
CA GLN A 142 16.98 5.23 37.35
C GLN A 142 15.54 4.87 37.01
N LYS A 143 15.33 4.37 35.78
CA LYS A 143 14.06 3.81 35.35
C LYS A 143 13.71 2.57 36.17
N GLN A 144 12.51 2.52 36.74
CA GLN A 144 12.01 1.36 37.44
C GLN A 144 11.36 0.37 36.47
N ILE A 145 11.35 -0.91 36.83
CA ILE A 145 10.67 -1.95 36.05
C ILE A 145 9.17 -1.70 36.11
N GLY A 146 8.56 -1.46 34.95
CA GLY A 146 7.13 -1.16 34.82
C GLY A 146 6.79 0.31 34.61
N ASP A 147 7.79 1.21 34.60
CA ASP A 147 7.56 2.61 34.26
C ASP A 147 7.10 2.75 32.80
N ASP A 148 6.03 3.51 32.61
CA ASP A 148 5.55 3.92 31.29
C ASP A 148 6.61 4.73 30.54
N LEU A 149 6.49 4.79 29.21
CA LEU A 149 7.35 5.63 28.39
C LEU A 149 7.14 7.11 28.76
N ILE A 150 8.23 7.85 28.94
CA ILE A 150 8.21 9.30 29.21
C ILE A 150 7.38 10.05 28.17
N ARG A 151 7.45 9.59 26.91
CA ARG A 151 6.64 10.08 25.81
C ARG A 151 5.91 8.95 25.13
N LEU A 152 4.59 9.04 25.07
CA LEU A 152 3.75 8.04 24.43
C LEU A 152 3.98 7.99 22.92
N GLU A 153 3.79 6.81 22.31
CA GLU A 153 3.87 6.61 20.86
C GLU A 153 2.96 7.58 20.09
N ARG A 154 1.73 7.81 20.58
CA ARG A 154 0.78 8.76 19.98
C ARG A 154 1.35 10.18 19.91
N SER A 155 2.06 10.61 20.95
CA SER A 155 2.68 11.95 21.01
C SER A 155 3.87 12.02 20.06
N CYS A 156 4.62 10.93 19.92
CA CYS A 156 5.70 10.82 18.95
C CYS A 156 5.19 10.91 17.50
N ARG A 157 4.03 10.33 17.16
CA ARG A 157 3.41 10.52 15.83
C ARG A 157 3.11 11.99 15.53
N LEU A 158 2.64 12.75 16.52
CA LEU A 158 2.38 14.18 16.38
C LEU A 158 3.69 14.95 16.16
N ASP A 159 4.74 14.62 16.90
CA ASP A 159 6.06 15.24 16.71
C ASP A 159 6.59 15.00 15.30
N LEU A 160 6.51 13.75 14.82
CA LEU A 160 6.90 13.40 13.46
C LEU A 160 6.21 14.30 12.43
N ARG A 161 4.89 14.49 12.55
CA ARG A 161 4.13 15.39 11.65
C ARG A 161 4.52 16.86 11.82
N ARG A 162 4.74 17.32 13.05
CA ARG A 162 5.20 18.70 13.35
C ARG A 162 6.56 18.98 12.74
N TRP A 163 7.45 17.98 12.72
CA TRP A 163 8.76 18.05 12.08
C TRP A 163 8.69 17.93 10.55
N GLY A 164 7.52 17.66 9.98
CA GLY A 164 7.29 17.59 8.54
C GLY A 164 7.37 16.17 7.95
N ALA A 165 7.44 15.13 8.78
CA ALA A 165 7.36 13.75 8.31
C ALA A 165 5.91 13.39 7.90
N LYS A 166 5.79 12.49 6.93
CA LYS A 166 4.52 11.99 6.42
C LYS A 166 4.46 10.47 6.55
N PHE A 167 3.28 9.94 6.86
CA PHE A 167 3.01 8.50 6.89
C PHE A 167 2.19 8.09 5.67
N GLU A 168 2.87 7.87 4.54
CA GLU A 168 2.22 7.58 3.25
C GLU A 168 2.88 6.37 2.59
N ALA A 169 2.18 5.78 1.61
CA ALA A 169 2.79 4.80 0.72
C ALA A 169 3.65 5.52 -0.31
N ASN A 170 4.88 5.05 -0.54
CA ASN A 170 5.70 5.67 -1.57
C ASN A 170 5.17 5.26 -2.94
N SER A 171 4.84 6.24 -3.76
CA SER A 171 4.51 6.04 -5.17
C SER A 171 5.76 6.06 -6.07
N GLN A 172 6.92 6.47 -5.56
CA GLN A 172 8.15 6.55 -6.36
C GLN A 172 8.68 5.15 -6.67
N ARG A 173 8.40 4.69 -7.89
CA ARG A 173 8.96 3.46 -8.46
C ARG A 173 10.17 3.83 -9.33
N PRO A 174 11.35 3.20 -9.14
CA PRO A 174 12.54 3.44 -9.95
C PRO A 174 12.31 3.28 -11.46
N TYR A 175 11.31 2.48 -11.84
CA TYR A 175 11.04 2.09 -13.22
C TYR A 175 10.45 3.23 -14.08
N PHE A 176 9.79 4.21 -13.47
CA PHE A 176 9.01 5.20 -14.22
C PHE A 176 9.87 6.08 -15.14
N GLU A 177 11.11 6.37 -14.75
CA GLU A 177 12.02 7.24 -15.51
C GLU A 177 12.48 6.63 -16.84
N GLY A 178 12.58 5.29 -16.92
CA GLY A 178 13.00 4.61 -18.16
C GLY A 178 11.90 4.48 -19.20
N HIS A 179 10.63 4.41 -18.76
CA HIS A 179 9.46 4.19 -19.63
C HIS A 179 9.08 5.42 -20.45
N GLU A 180 9.40 6.61 -19.97
CA GLU A 180 9.01 7.88 -20.60
C GLU A 180 10.15 8.53 -21.40
N ARG A 181 11.23 7.78 -21.69
CA ARG A 181 12.26 8.22 -22.64
C ARG A 181 11.67 8.28 -24.05
N ASP A 182 12.07 9.28 -24.83
CA ASP A 182 11.50 9.55 -26.17
C ASP A 182 11.55 8.34 -27.11
N ASP A 183 12.65 7.57 -27.08
CA ASP A 183 12.82 6.35 -27.88
C ASP A 183 11.85 5.25 -27.46
N VAL A 184 11.68 5.04 -26.15
CA VAL A 184 10.73 4.07 -25.58
C VAL A 184 9.30 4.46 -25.91
N VAL A 185 8.96 5.74 -25.76
CA VAL A 185 7.63 6.27 -26.10
C VAL A 185 7.33 6.07 -27.58
N LYS A 186 8.30 6.33 -28.46
CA LYS A 186 8.17 6.12 -29.90
C LYS A 186 7.90 4.65 -30.23
N HIS A 187 8.70 3.72 -29.69
CA HIS A 187 8.50 2.28 -29.93
C HIS A 187 7.17 1.76 -29.37
N ARG A 188 6.76 2.24 -28.19
CA ARG A 188 5.43 1.93 -27.61
C ARG A 188 4.31 2.34 -28.56
N ASN A 189 4.38 3.54 -29.15
CA ASN A 189 3.40 4.02 -30.12
C ASN A 189 3.41 3.19 -31.42
N GLU A 190 4.60 2.84 -31.94
CA GLU A 190 4.73 1.97 -33.12
C GLU A 190 4.08 0.60 -32.87
N PHE A 191 4.33 0.00 -31.72
CA PHE A 191 3.76 -1.28 -31.32
C PHE A 191 2.23 -1.22 -31.17
N ILE A 192 1.71 -0.19 -30.50
CA ILE A 192 0.25 0.01 -30.36
C ILE A 192 -0.40 0.17 -31.73
N ASN A 193 0.18 0.99 -32.62
CA ASN A 193 -0.33 1.18 -33.98
C ASN A 193 -0.32 -0.13 -34.77
N TYR A 194 0.73 -0.93 -34.65
CA TYR A 194 0.79 -2.26 -35.24
C TYR A 194 -0.34 -3.16 -34.72
N PHE A 195 -0.56 -3.22 -33.40
CA PHE A 195 -1.63 -4.03 -32.81
C PHE A 195 -3.02 -3.59 -33.27
N LEU A 196 -3.30 -2.28 -33.27
CA LEU A 196 -4.59 -1.74 -33.69
C LEU A 196 -4.87 -1.97 -35.17
N ALA A 197 -3.85 -1.85 -36.03
CA ALA A 197 -3.97 -2.15 -37.46
C ALA A 197 -4.26 -3.63 -37.75
N HIS A 198 -3.93 -4.52 -36.81
CA HIS A 198 -4.15 -5.96 -36.93
C HIS A 198 -5.23 -6.49 -35.98
N LYS A 199 -6.06 -5.63 -35.39
CA LYS A 199 -7.09 -6.03 -34.42
C LYS A 199 -8.03 -7.14 -34.93
N ASP A 200 -8.31 -7.15 -36.24
CA ASP A 200 -9.20 -8.10 -36.88
C ASP A 200 -8.58 -9.50 -37.07
N PHE A 201 -7.28 -9.66 -36.77
CA PHE A 201 -6.59 -10.95 -36.79
C PHE A 201 -6.65 -11.67 -35.45
N TYR A 202 -7.10 -11.03 -34.37
CA TYR A 202 -7.07 -11.56 -33.00
C TYR A 202 -8.48 -11.85 -32.47
N TYR A 203 -8.56 -12.54 -31.34
CA TYR A 203 -9.82 -12.64 -30.60
C TYR A 203 -10.22 -11.26 -30.07
N THR A 204 -11.45 -10.85 -30.31
CA THR A 204 -12.03 -9.66 -29.70
C THR A 204 -12.94 -10.07 -28.55
N VAL A 205 -12.79 -9.39 -27.41
CA VAL A 205 -13.77 -9.46 -26.33
C VAL A 205 -15.02 -8.74 -26.82
N THR A 206 -16.04 -9.50 -27.20
CA THR A 206 -17.39 -8.96 -27.43
C THR A 206 -18.08 -8.72 -26.08
N ASP A 207 -19.15 -7.92 -26.05
CA ASP A 207 -19.92 -7.53 -24.84
C ASP A 207 -20.43 -8.70 -23.96
N GLY A 208 -20.20 -9.97 -24.35
CA GLY A 208 -20.55 -11.18 -23.61
C GLY A 208 -19.39 -11.89 -22.89
N ASP A 209 -18.31 -11.19 -22.54
CA ASP A 209 -17.13 -11.66 -21.76
C ASP A 209 -16.32 -12.85 -22.33
N THR A 210 -16.80 -13.51 -23.38
CA THR A 210 -16.09 -14.62 -24.03
C THR A 210 -15.37 -14.11 -25.28
N PRO A 211 -14.04 -14.30 -25.40
CA PRO A 211 -13.31 -13.90 -26.60
C PRO A 211 -13.86 -14.65 -27.82
N MET A 212 -14.25 -13.96 -28.88
CA MET A 212 -14.69 -14.58 -30.13
C MET A 212 -13.84 -14.08 -31.31
N TRP A 213 -13.75 -14.91 -32.35
CA TRP A 213 -13.20 -14.47 -33.63
C TRP A 213 -14.09 -13.40 -34.26
N ASN A 214 -13.48 -12.36 -34.83
CA ASN A 214 -14.16 -11.50 -35.78
C ASN A 214 -14.40 -12.28 -37.07
N MET A 215 -15.59 -12.86 -37.22
CA MET A 215 -16.00 -13.55 -38.43
C MET A 215 -16.71 -12.56 -39.38
N PRO A 216 -16.47 -12.65 -40.71
CA PRO A 216 -15.58 -13.58 -41.40
C PRO A 216 -14.11 -13.12 -41.34
N THR A 217 -13.21 -14.03 -41.01
CA THR A 217 -11.78 -13.76 -41.04
C THR A 217 -11.32 -13.66 -42.50
N GLN A 218 -11.08 -12.44 -42.99
CA GLN A 218 -10.51 -12.23 -44.34
C GLN A 218 -9.04 -12.69 -44.43
N ASN A 219 -8.42 -12.98 -43.29
CA ASN A 219 -7.03 -13.37 -43.14
C ASN A 219 -6.90 -14.56 -42.16
N PRO A 220 -5.80 -15.35 -42.21
CA PRO A 220 -5.61 -16.42 -41.25
C PRO A 220 -5.63 -15.88 -39.81
N PRO A 221 -6.43 -16.46 -38.92
CA PRO A 221 -6.52 -16.06 -37.52
C PRO A 221 -5.15 -16.16 -36.81
N ARG A 222 -4.85 -15.21 -35.91
CA ARG A 222 -3.64 -15.18 -35.09
C ARG A 222 -3.98 -15.37 -33.62
N ILE A 223 -3.30 -16.30 -32.96
CA ILE A 223 -3.43 -16.52 -31.51
C ILE A 223 -2.44 -15.61 -30.80
N LEU A 224 -2.92 -14.81 -29.84
CA LEU A 224 -2.06 -14.01 -28.97
C LEU A 224 -1.60 -14.86 -27.79
N ILE A 225 -0.29 -14.98 -27.68
CA ILE A 225 0.41 -15.58 -26.55
C ILE A 225 1.17 -14.46 -25.86
N LEU A 226 0.93 -14.27 -24.58
CA LEU A 226 1.53 -13.28 -23.71
C LEU A 226 2.40 -14.01 -22.70
N HIS A 227 3.53 -13.42 -22.32
CA HIS A 227 4.43 -13.95 -21.31
C HIS A 227 4.72 -12.88 -20.29
N ASP A 228 4.76 -13.25 -19.01
CA ASP A 228 5.25 -12.37 -17.96
C ASP A 228 5.83 -13.18 -16.79
N GLU A 229 6.67 -12.51 -16.01
CA GLU A 229 7.31 -13.05 -14.82
C GLU A 229 6.85 -12.29 -13.57
N SER A 230 6.40 -13.03 -12.58
CA SER A 230 5.99 -12.48 -11.30
C SER A 230 6.90 -12.96 -10.18
N THR A 231 7.51 -12.01 -9.44
CA THR A 231 8.28 -12.32 -8.25
C THR A 231 7.42 -12.20 -6.99
N PHE A 232 7.20 -13.33 -6.33
CA PHE A 232 6.58 -13.41 -5.01
C PHE A 232 7.65 -13.38 -3.93
N ARG A 233 7.41 -12.68 -2.82
CA ARG A 233 8.39 -12.56 -1.72
C ARG A 233 7.76 -12.91 -0.38
N SER A 234 8.49 -13.70 0.42
CA SER A 234 8.11 -14.04 1.78
C SER A 234 8.48 -12.90 2.74
N GLY A 235 7.68 -11.83 2.74
CA GLY A 235 7.91 -10.68 3.61
C GLY A 235 7.16 -9.47 3.12
N GLU A 236 6.03 -9.20 3.75
CA GLU A 236 5.32 -7.96 3.54
C GLU A 236 6.15 -6.82 4.12
N VAL A 237 6.52 -5.87 3.26
CA VAL A 237 6.91 -4.55 3.73
C VAL A 237 5.62 -3.77 3.86
N SER A 238 5.35 -3.23 5.05
CA SER A 238 4.21 -2.32 5.25
C SER A 238 4.23 -1.29 4.12
N PRO A 239 3.14 -1.16 3.34
CA PRO A 239 3.12 -0.26 2.19
C PRO A 239 3.32 1.19 2.60
N LYS A 240 3.00 1.53 3.86
CA LYS A 240 3.16 2.87 4.45
C LYS A 240 4.33 2.94 5.41
N ARG A 241 5.05 4.06 5.39
CA ARG A 241 6.14 4.39 6.31
C ARG A 241 6.21 5.87 6.61
N TRP A 242 6.93 6.23 7.66
CA TRP A 242 7.33 7.62 7.91
C TRP A 242 8.48 8.02 6.99
N PHE A 243 8.37 9.16 6.30
CA PHE A 243 9.46 9.75 5.54
C PHE A 243 9.38 11.28 5.52
N PHE A 244 10.52 11.91 5.24
CA PHE A 244 10.61 13.35 4.94
C PHE A 244 10.75 13.51 3.44
N LYS A 245 9.99 14.46 2.85
CA LYS A 245 9.93 14.66 1.40
C LYS A 245 11.32 14.81 0.76
N GLU A 246 12.22 15.53 1.40
CA GLU A 246 13.57 15.83 0.91
C GLU A 246 14.55 14.64 1.04
N ASN A 247 14.21 13.64 1.86
CA ASN A 247 15.07 12.50 2.18
C ASN A 247 14.38 11.17 1.88
N THR A 248 13.64 11.08 0.77
CA THR A 248 12.91 9.85 0.41
C THR A 248 13.89 8.86 -0.24
N PRO A 249 14.28 7.76 0.43
CA PRO A 249 15.18 6.80 -0.20
C PRO A 249 14.40 5.89 -1.15
N PHE A 250 15.07 5.43 -2.22
CA PHE A 250 14.59 4.30 -3.01
C PHE A 250 14.45 3.07 -2.11
N PHE A 251 13.27 2.46 -2.17
CA PHE A 251 12.99 1.26 -1.42
C PHE A 251 13.80 0.08 -1.92
N SER A 252 14.28 -0.75 -0.98
CA SER A 252 14.56 -2.13 -1.34
C SER A 252 13.25 -2.80 -1.72
N LYS A 253 13.20 -3.47 -2.88
CA LYS A 253 12.17 -4.47 -3.15
C LYS A 253 12.13 -5.42 -1.93
N GLY A 254 10.95 -5.77 -1.45
CA GLY A 254 10.71 -6.32 -0.10
C GLY A 254 11.63 -7.44 0.41
N ARG A 255 11.56 -7.69 1.73
CA ARG A 255 12.44 -8.64 2.43
C ARG A 255 12.02 -10.09 2.23
N GLY A 256 12.96 -11.01 2.47
CA GLY A 256 12.73 -12.45 2.55
C GLY A 256 13.06 -13.23 1.29
N ARG A 257 12.70 -14.52 1.30
CA ARG A 257 12.90 -15.43 0.16
C ARG A 257 12.02 -14.98 -0.98
N SER A 258 12.57 -15.05 -2.19
CA SER A 258 11.86 -14.68 -3.41
C SER A 258 11.65 -15.92 -4.27
N HIS A 259 10.45 -16.03 -4.82
CA HIS A 259 10.04 -17.10 -5.72
C HIS A 259 9.54 -16.44 -7.00
N ILE A 260 10.18 -16.73 -8.13
CA ILE A 260 9.77 -16.21 -9.43
C ILE A 260 8.92 -17.27 -10.11
N VAL A 261 7.76 -16.87 -10.60
CA VAL A 261 6.90 -17.69 -11.45
C VAL A 261 6.82 -17.03 -12.81
N SER A 262 7.02 -17.82 -13.85
CA SER A 262 6.94 -17.44 -15.25
C SER A 262 5.82 -18.25 -15.90
N ASP A 263 4.99 -17.62 -16.72
CA ASP A 263 3.94 -18.34 -17.45
C ASP A 263 3.59 -17.69 -18.80
N PHE A 264 2.98 -18.49 -19.67
CA PHE A 264 2.43 -18.07 -20.94
C PHE A 264 0.91 -18.06 -20.88
N LEU A 265 0.31 -16.91 -21.16
CA LEU A 265 -1.13 -16.74 -21.26
C LEU A 265 -1.58 -16.70 -22.71
N VAL A 266 -2.63 -17.41 -23.03
CA VAL A 266 -3.21 -17.46 -24.38
C VAL A 266 -4.56 -16.78 -24.36
N GLN A 267 -4.81 -15.87 -25.31
CA GLN A 267 -6.14 -15.32 -25.48
C GLN A 267 -7.03 -16.34 -26.21
N HIS A 268 -7.68 -17.26 -25.48
CA HIS A 268 -8.51 -18.34 -26.04
C HIS A 268 -9.81 -18.55 -25.24
N PRO A 269 -10.95 -18.92 -25.87
CA PRO A 269 -12.24 -19.15 -25.18
C PRO A 269 -12.20 -20.19 -24.05
N ASN A 270 -11.32 -21.19 -24.16
CA ASN A 270 -11.22 -22.28 -23.19
C ASN A 270 -10.40 -21.93 -21.93
N GLY A 271 -9.87 -20.70 -21.85
CA GLY A 271 -9.13 -20.21 -20.70
C GLY A 271 -7.77 -19.64 -21.07
N PRO A 272 -7.18 -18.84 -20.16
CA PRO A 272 -5.92 -18.16 -20.43
C PRO A 272 -4.70 -19.06 -20.24
N PHE A 273 -4.83 -20.19 -19.53
CA PHE A 273 -3.72 -21.09 -19.23
C PHE A 273 -3.66 -22.24 -20.22
N PHE A 274 -2.45 -22.50 -20.73
CA PHE A 274 -2.18 -23.66 -21.56
C PHE A 274 -1.89 -24.89 -20.68
N GLU A 275 -2.80 -25.86 -20.69
CA GLU A 275 -2.63 -27.16 -20.01
C GLU A 275 -3.02 -28.30 -20.96
N LEU A 276 -2.18 -29.33 -21.02
CA LEU A 276 -2.47 -30.56 -21.74
C LEU A 276 -3.30 -31.51 -20.88
N ASN A 277 -4.28 -32.18 -21.50
CA ASN A 277 -4.95 -33.28 -20.82
C ASN A 277 -4.03 -34.51 -20.69
N GLU A 278 -4.44 -35.52 -19.90
CA GLU A 278 -3.60 -36.68 -19.64
C GLU A 278 -3.19 -37.47 -20.89
N ASN A 279 -4.07 -37.53 -21.90
CA ASN A 279 -3.79 -38.28 -23.12
C ASN A 279 -2.79 -37.51 -24.00
N GLU A 280 -2.99 -36.20 -24.15
CA GLU A 280 -2.07 -35.30 -24.84
C GLU A 280 -0.70 -35.32 -24.18
N TRP A 281 -0.65 -35.27 -22.85
CA TRP A 281 0.60 -35.34 -22.08
C TRP A 281 1.35 -36.66 -22.29
N LYS A 282 0.65 -37.80 -22.27
CA LYS A 282 1.27 -39.11 -22.56
C LYS A 282 1.86 -39.17 -23.97
N GLN A 283 1.16 -38.61 -24.95
CA GLN A 283 1.66 -38.52 -26.33
C GLN A 283 2.86 -37.58 -26.44
N ALA A 284 2.79 -36.42 -25.77
CA ALA A 284 3.85 -35.43 -25.72
C ALA A 284 5.15 -36.03 -25.14
N ILE A 285 5.10 -36.69 -23.98
CA ILE A 285 6.28 -37.34 -23.38
C ILE A 285 6.84 -38.45 -24.28
N ALA A 286 5.96 -39.24 -24.92
CA ALA A 286 6.39 -40.30 -25.82
C ALA A 286 7.17 -39.76 -27.04
N LYS A 287 6.74 -38.61 -27.57
CA LYS A 287 7.37 -37.93 -28.72
C LYS A 287 8.61 -37.12 -28.28
N TYR A 288 8.53 -36.42 -27.16
CA TYR A 288 9.54 -35.50 -26.64
C TYR A 288 9.98 -35.93 -25.24
N LYS A 289 11.01 -36.79 -25.18
CA LYS A 289 11.56 -37.29 -23.91
C LYS A 289 12.12 -36.19 -23.01
N SER A 290 12.52 -35.05 -23.58
CA SER A 290 13.00 -33.86 -22.85
C SER A 290 11.98 -33.33 -21.85
N LEU A 291 10.69 -33.57 -22.05
CA LEU A 291 9.62 -33.16 -21.13
C LEU A 291 9.66 -33.88 -19.78
N SER A 292 10.35 -35.02 -19.71
CA SER A 292 10.50 -35.85 -18.51
C SER A 292 11.84 -35.66 -17.79
N VAL A 293 12.69 -34.76 -18.29
CA VAL A 293 14.01 -34.48 -17.71
C VAL A 293 13.89 -33.35 -16.68
N ASP A 294 14.52 -33.57 -15.51
CA ASP A 294 14.69 -32.52 -14.49
C ASP A 294 15.71 -31.50 -14.99
N ASN A 295 15.29 -30.23 -15.03
CA ASN A 295 16.14 -29.08 -15.36
C ASN A 295 16.25 -28.19 -14.12
N ASP A 296 17.13 -27.18 -14.16
CA ASP A 296 17.31 -26.17 -13.10
C ASP A 296 16.07 -25.25 -12.91
N VAL A 297 15.03 -25.46 -13.72
CA VAL A 297 13.74 -24.75 -13.69
C VAL A 297 12.65 -25.72 -13.29
N ASN A 298 11.86 -25.35 -12.28
CA ASN A 298 10.78 -26.19 -11.77
C ASN A 298 9.52 -25.98 -12.62
N TYR A 299 9.29 -26.87 -13.57
CA TYR A 299 8.09 -26.87 -14.42
C TYR A 299 6.91 -27.55 -13.72
N LEU A 300 5.74 -26.91 -13.76
CA LEU A 300 4.50 -27.55 -13.35
C LEU A 300 4.05 -28.53 -14.45
N SER A 301 3.77 -29.77 -14.05
CA SER A 301 3.41 -30.85 -14.97
C SER A 301 2.24 -30.47 -15.89
N ARG A 302 2.36 -30.79 -17.19
CA ARG A 302 1.36 -30.55 -18.24
C ARG A 302 1.12 -29.07 -18.61
N THR A 303 1.86 -28.13 -18.01
CA THR A 303 1.67 -26.69 -18.21
C THR A 303 2.95 -26.00 -18.65
N ALA A 304 2.83 -24.80 -19.22
CA ALA A 304 3.99 -23.98 -19.56
C ALA A 304 4.53 -23.22 -18.32
N THR A 305 3.83 -23.30 -17.19
CA THR A 305 4.20 -22.64 -15.94
C THR A 305 5.54 -23.16 -15.43
N ALA A 306 6.46 -22.22 -15.20
CA ALA A 306 7.79 -22.49 -14.70
C ALA A 306 8.04 -21.65 -13.44
N SER A 307 8.82 -22.20 -12.52
CA SER A 307 9.19 -21.49 -11.29
C SER A 307 10.63 -21.72 -10.88
N ILE A 308 11.18 -20.69 -10.23
CA ILE A 308 12.59 -20.63 -9.84
C ILE A 308 12.66 -19.99 -8.45
N ASN A 309 13.47 -20.59 -7.58
CA ASN A 309 13.81 -20.02 -6.29
C ASN A 309 15.07 -19.16 -6.38
N ILE A 310 14.94 -17.87 -6.08
CA ILE A 310 16.07 -16.94 -6.19
C ILE A 310 17.16 -17.32 -5.17
N GLY A 311 18.38 -17.55 -5.68
CA GLY A 311 19.56 -17.86 -4.87
C GLY A 311 19.90 -19.35 -4.78
N THR A 312 19.04 -20.23 -5.29
CA THR A 312 19.33 -21.66 -5.47
C THR A 312 19.27 -22.09 -6.93
N ASP A 313 18.35 -21.51 -7.69
CA ASP A 313 18.01 -21.90 -9.06
C ASP A 313 18.52 -20.83 -10.07
N ALA A 314 18.48 -21.13 -11.38
CA ALA A 314 18.91 -20.21 -12.45
C ALA A 314 18.06 -18.92 -12.53
N TYR A 315 18.31 -17.99 -13.45
CA TYR A 315 17.42 -16.83 -13.67
C TYR A 315 16.66 -16.99 -14.98
N PHE A 316 15.45 -16.42 -15.11
CA PHE A 316 14.77 -16.38 -16.41
C PHE A 316 15.47 -15.38 -17.32
N ASP A 317 16.29 -15.89 -18.23
CA ASP A 317 16.84 -15.14 -19.34
C ASP A 317 16.12 -15.48 -20.65
N ASN A 318 16.52 -14.83 -21.75
CA ASN A 318 15.88 -15.03 -23.05
C ASN A 318 15.92 -16.50 -23.50
N ASP A 319 17.02 -17.21 -23.18
CA ASP A 319 17.18 -18.61 -23.56
C ASP A 319 16.25 -19.51 -22.73
N THR A 320 16.15 -19.25 -21.42
CA THR A 320 15.24 -19.97 -20.51
C THR A 320 13.77 -19.75 -20.90
N ILE A 321 13.39 -18.52 -21.28
CA ILE A 321 12.04 -18.21 -21.73
C ILE A 321 11.75 -18.90 -23.07
N LEU A 322 12.72 -18.90 -23.99
CA LEU A 322 12.58 -19.59 -25.26
C LEU A 322 12.44 -21.10 -25.06
N GLU A 323 13.25 -21.71 -24.20
CA GLU A 323 13.13 -23.12 -23.82
C GLU A 323 11.76 -23.42 -23.19
N GLN A 324 11.27 -22.56 -22.29
CA GLN A 324 9.95 -22.68 -21.69
C GLN A 324 8.83 -22.64 -22.74
N PHE A 325 8.91 -21.71 -23.69
CA PHE A 325 7.97 -21.62 -24.82
C PHE A 325 8.04 -22.89 -25.67
N GLU A 326 9.23 -23.25 -26.11
CA GLU A 326 9.48 -24.39 -26.97
C GLU A 326 9.02 -25.71 -26.33
N ARG A 327 9.14 -25.84 -25.00
CA ARG A 327 8.77 -27.04 -24.26
C ARG A 327 7.34 -27.52 -24.55
N LEU A 328 6.37 -26.63 -24.67
CA LEU A 328 4.97 -27.04 -24.91
C LEU A 328 4.37 -26.55 -26.22
N PHE A 329 4.92 -25.49 -26.82
CA PHE A 329 4.43 -24.97 -28.10
C PHE A 329 5.09 -25.62 -29.34
N GLN A 330 6.11 -26.49 -29.17
CA GLN A 330 6.65 -27.34 -30.24
C GLN A 330 5.84 -28.63 -30.51
N LEU A 331 4.80 -28.91 -29.72
CA LEU A 331 3.99 -30.13 -29.83
C LEU A 331 3.22 -30.19 -31.15
#